data_AF-A0A2T3KU92-F1
#
_entry.id   AF-A0A2T3KU92-F1
#
_cell.length_a   1.000
_cell.length_b   1.000
_cell.length_c   1.000
_cell.angle_alpha   90.00
_cell.angle_beta   90.00
_cell.angle_gamma   90.00
#
_symmetry.space_group_name_H-M   'P 1'
#
loop_
_entity.id
_entity.type
_entity.pdbx_description
1 polymer ?
#
loop_
_entity_poly.entity_id
_entity_poly.type
_entity_poly.pdbx_seq_one_letter_code
_entity_poly.pdbx_strand_id
1 'polypeptide(L)'
;MNQSVIESNPFYTEVSALADAHNSGDYFRVIMLAPQLLAKVGNAIGEVGEEITNCIVGDCLSADDKEVYSLIGKLEQELSDKAYIASVLVSYYESEFWSKNHSKKEFVKYFTKLEDLVALRNLLAHEFYKKPLPERRIKNCSKSAMDLLFLFANHEYLEPSVLQSIQE
;
A
#
# COMPACT_ATOMS: atom_id res chain seq x y z
N MET A 1 -2.32 -15.33 4.81
CA MET A 1 -2.38 -13.90 5.17
C MET A 1 -3.62 -13.67 5.97
N ASN A 2 -3.51 -12.95 7.09
CA ASN A 2 -4.65 -12.52 7.89
C ASN A 2 -5.56 -11.63 7.02
N GLN A 3 -6.86 -11.91 7.05
CA GLN A 3 -7.88 -11.09 6.39
C GLN A 3 -8.52 -10.11 7.37
N SER A 4 -7.70 -9.63 8.31
CA SER A 4 -8.08 -8.72 9.36
C SER A 4 -6.86 -7.87 9.71
N VAL A 5 -7.13 -6.69 10.26
CA VAL A 5 -6.13 -5.77 10.80
C VAL A 5 -6.41 -5.65 12.29
N ILE A 6 -5.36 -5.59 13.10
CA ILE A 6 -5.49 -5.42 14.56
C ILE A 6 -6.07 -4.04 14.90
N GLU A 7 -6.87 -3.94 15.95
CA GLU A 7 -7.55 -2.70 16.35
C GLU A 7 -6.59 -1.54 16.68
N SER A 8 -5.39 -1.87 17.13
CA SER A 8 -4.34 -0.91 17.45
C SER A 8 -3.62 -0.34 16.22
N ASN A 9 -3.92 -0.84 15.01
CA ASN A 9 -3.31 -0.33 13.79
C ASN A 9 -3.82 1.10 13.49
N PRO A 10 -2.94 2.04 13.10
CA PRO A 10 -3.33 3.43 12.85
C PRO A 10 -4.38 3.60 11.73
N PHE A 11 -4.51 2.62 10.83
CA PHE A 11 -5.46 2.63 9.72
C PHE A 11 -6.63 1.66 9.92
N TYR A 12 -6.82 1.11 11.14
CA TYR A 12 -7.85 0.11 11.42
C TYR A 12 -9.25 0.58 11.00
N THR A 13 -9.60 1.83 11.33
CA THR A 13 -10.92 2.39 11.06
C THR A 13 -11.21 2.47 9.55
N GLU A 14 -10.25 2.98 8.78
CA GLU A 14 -10.37 3.13 7.34
C GLU A 14 -10.39 1.78 6.62
N VAL A 15 -9.54 0.84 7.03
CA VAL A 15 -9.53 -0.52 6.45
C VAL A 15 -10.85 -1.24 6.76
N SER A 16 -11.35 -1.13 7.99
CA SER A 16 -12.63 -1.73 8.40
C SER A 16 -13.80 -1.13 7.63
N ALA A 17 -13.83 0.20 7.44
CA ALA A 17 -14.86 0.85 6.65
C ALA A 17 -14.90 0.37 5.18
N LEU A 18 -13.73 0.10 4.58
CA LEU A 18 -13.67 -0.47 3.22
C LEU A 18 -14.01 -1.96 3.19
N ALA A 19 -13.68 -2.72 4.25
CA ALA A 19 -14.11 -4.11 4.39
C ALA A 19 -15.65 -4.21 4.48
N ASP A 20 -16.28 -3.34 5.25
CA ASP A 20 -17.74 -3.27 5.36
C ASP A 20 -18.40 -2.86 4.03
N ALA A 21 -17.80 -1.91 3.31
CA ALA A 21 -18.24 -1.55 1.96
C ALA A 21 -18.15 -2.76 0.99
N HIS A 22 -17.05 -3.52 1.04
CA HIS A 22 -16.92 -4.74 0.25
C HIS A 22 -18.01 -5.78 0.61
N ASN A 23 -18.21 -6.03 1.90
CA ASN A 23 -19.15 -7.04 2.39
C ASN A 23 -20.61 -6.68 2.11
N SER A 24 -20.94 -5.39 2.10
CA SER A 24 -22.27 -4.87 1.76
C SER A 24 -22.51 -4.70 0.25
N GLY A 25 -21.49 -4.92 -0.59
CA GLY A 25 -21.61 -4.84 -2.05
C GLY A 25 -21.32 -3.46 -2.64
N ASP A 26 -20.90 -2.48 -1.84
CA ASP A 26 -20.43 -1.16 -2.30
C ASP A 26 -18.99 -1.25 -2.85
N TYR A 27 -18.82 -2.02 -3.92
CA TYR A 27 -17.52 -2.25 -4.55
C TYR A 27 -16.95 -0.99 -5.21
N PHE A 28 -17.82 -0.08 -5.65
CA PHE A 28 -17.42 1.20 -6.23
C PHE A 28 -16.63 2.03 -5.21
N ARG A 29 -17.17 2.19 -3.99
CA ARG A 29 -16.47 2.90 -2.92
C ARG A 29 -15.11 2.30 -2.62
N VAL A 30 -15.01 0.98 -2.56
CA VAL A 30 -13.73 0.29 -2.34
C VAL A 30 -12.74 0.62 -3.46
N ILE A 31 -13.13 0.50 -4.73
CA ILE A 31 -12.23 0.78 -5.86
C ILE A 31 -11.78 2.24 -5.89
N MET A 32 -12.65 3.17 -5.54
CA MET A 32 -12.34 4.60 -5.57
C MET A 32 -11.41 5.03 -4.43
N LEU A 33 -11.56 4.44 -3.24
CA LEU A 33 -10.86 4.88 -2.03
C LEU A 33 -9.63 4.04 -1.67
N ALA A 34 -9.58 2.76 -2.05
CA ALA A 34 -8.47 1.88 -1.71
C ALA A 34 -7.10 2.37 -2.21
N PRO A 35 -6.94 2.96 -3.43
CA PRO A 35 -5.63 3.49 -3.85
C PRO A 35 -5.09 4.59 -2.93
N GLN A 36 -5.97 5.49 -2.47
CA GLN A 36 -5.59 6.59 -1.57
C GLN A 36 -5.16 6.06 -0.21
N LEU A 37 -5.88 5.06 0.31
CA LEU A 37 -5.53 4.41 1.57
C LEU A 37 -4.21 3.62 1.43
N LEU A 38 -4.00 2.90 0.33
CA LEU A 38 -2.74 2.20 0.06
C LEU A 38 -1.54 3.16 0.01
N ALA A 39 -1.69 4.33 -0.61
CA ALA A 39 -0.65 5.36 -0.61
C ALA A 39 -0.34 5.86 0.82
N LYS A 40 -1.38 6.13 1.63
CA LYS A 40 -1.19 6.53 3.04
C LYS A 40 -0.50 5.47 3.89
N VAL A 41 -0.90 4.20 3.73
CA VAL A 41 -0.27 3.08 4.44
C VAL A 41 1.17 2.91 3.99
N GLY A 42 1.44 3.01 2.68
CA GLY A 42 2.78 3.00 2.12
C GLY A 42 3.67 4.09 2.70
N ASN A 43 3.15 5.32 2.82
CA ASN A 43 3.87 6.45 3.43
C ASN A 43 4.30 6.15 4.85
N ALA A 44 3.39 5.66 5.69
CA ALA A 44 3.71 5.32 7.07
C ALA A 44 4.78 4.20 7.17
N ILE A 45 4.75 3.21 6.26
CA ILE A 45 5.79 2.18 6.19
C ILE A 45 7.13 2.81 5.78
N GLY A 46 7.12 3.69 4.78
CA GLY A 46 8.30 4.39 4.28
C GLY A 46 8.97 5.26 5.35
N GLU A 47 8.18 6.06 6.07
CA GLU A 47 8.67 6.94 7.16
C GLU A 47 9.40 6.13 8.24
N VAL A 48 8.79 5.03 8.70
CA VAL A 48 9.43 4.12 9.67
C VAL A 48 10.70 3.49 9.11
N GLY A 49 10.69 3.08 7.83
CA GLY A 49 11.85 2.51 7.16
C GLY A 49 13.01 3.50 7.01
N GLU A 50 12.73 4.77 6.71
CA GLU A 50 13.71 5.85 6.66
C GLU A 50 14.32 6.11 8.03
N GLU A 51 13.50 6.15 9.09
CA GLU A 51 13.97 6.32 10.45
C GLU A 51 14.93 5.20 10.87
N ILE A 52 14.54 3.94 10.67
CA ILE A 52 15.38 2.77 10.97
C ILE A 52 16.70 2.84 10.18
N THR A 53 16.63 3.20 8.90
CA THR A 53 17.82 3.37 8.06
C THR A 53 18.73 4.47 8.59
N ASN A 54 18.16 5.60 9.01
CA ASN A 54 18.90 6.69 9.64
C ASN A 54 19.56 6.26 10.96
N CYS A 55 18.92 5.41 11.77
CA CYS A 55 19.53 4.86 12.97
C CYS A 55 20.72 3.92 12.67
N ILE A 56 20.65 3.14 11.58
CA ILE A 56 21.66 2.11 11.27
C ILE A 56 22.85 2.69 10.49
N VAL A 57 22.58 3.53 9.48
CA VAL A 57 23.59 4.04 8.54
C VAL A 57 23.63 5.57 8.49
N GLY A 58 22.82 6.28 9.28
CA GLY A 58 22.77 7.74 9.25
C GLY A 58 24.08 8.41 9.66
N ASP A 59 24.92 7.76 10.47
CA ASP A 59 26.27 8.27 10.80
C ASP A 59 27.27 8.06 9.65
N CYS A 60 26.95 7.19 8.68
CA CYS A 60 27.77 6.88 7.51
C CYS A 60 27.42 7.75 6.29
N LEU A 61 26.29 8.47 6.34
CA LEU A 61 25.80 9.32 5.25
C LEU A 61 26.06 10.79 5.57
N SER A 62 26.54 11.55 4.58
CA SER A 62 26.65 13.00 4.74
C SER A 62 25.27 13.66 4.80
N ALA A 63 25.19 14.90 5.30
CA ALA A 63 23.93 15.65 5.30
C ALA A 63 23.36 15.82 3.89
N ASP A 64 24.24 16.02 2.90
CA ASP A 64 23.90 16.15 1.49
C ASP A 64 23.31 14.85 0.93
N ASP A 65 23.87 13.69 1.29
CA ASP A 65 23.34 12.38 0.88
C ASP A 65 21.93 12.15 1.46
N LYS A 66 21.71 12.50 2.73
CA LYS A 66 20.40 12.42 3.38
C LYS A 66 19.37 13.31 2.69
N GLU A 67 19.77 14.52 2.30
CA GLU A 67 18.90 15.45 1.56
C GLU A 67 18.53 14.90 0.18
N VAL A 68 19.49 14.29 -0.53
CA VAL A 68 19.23 13.63 -1.83
C VAL A 68 18.23 12.48 -1.69
N TYR A 69 18.39 11.59 -0.71
CA TYR A 69 17.44 10.49 -0.48
C TYR A 69 16.04 11.00 -0.12
N SER A 70 15.95 12.01 0.75
CA SER A 70 14.67 12.68 1.05
C SER A 70 14.02 13.28 -0.20
N LEU A 71 14.79 13.91 -1.08
CA LEU A 71 14.28 14.48 -2.33
C LEU A 71 13.78 13.39 -3.29
N ILE A 72 14.49 12.26 -3.40
CA ILE A 72 14.06 11.12 -4.21
C ILE A 72 12.76 10.51 -3.65
N GLY A 73 12.67 10.29 -2.34
CA GLY A 73 11.46 9.77 -1.70
C GLY A 73 10.24 10.66 -1.93
N LYS A 74 10.40 11.98 -1.81
CA LYS A 74 9.34 12.96 -2.15
C LYS A 74 8.95 12.91 -3.63
N LEU A 75 9.92 12.80 -4.53
CA LEU A 75 9.66 12.74 -5.97
C LEU A 75 8.91 11.46 -6.35
N GLU A 76 9.25 10.32 -5.74
CA GLU A 76 8.55 9.04 -5.93
C GLU A 76 7.09 9.11 -5.46
N GLN A 77 6.81 9.84 -4.36
CA GLN A 77 5.45 10.11 -3.89
C GLN A 77 4.66 11.02 -4.84
N GLU A 78 5.29 12.05 -5.41
CA GLU A 78 4.63 13.04 -6.26
C GLU A 78 4.26 12.53 -7.67
N LEU A 79 4.97 11.53 -8.19
CA LEU A 79 4.83 11.11 -9.59
C LEU A 79 3.56 10.28 -9.89
N SER A 80 3.12 9.41 -8.98
CA SER A 80 1.86 8.65 -9.11
C SER A 80 1.61 7.74 -7.89
N ASP A 81 0.38 7.73 -7.34
CA ASP A 81 -0.05 6.73 -6.34
C ASP A 81 0.31 5.29 -6.78
N LYS A 82 0.21 4.97 -8.07
CA LYS A 82 0.57 3.64 -8.59
C LYS A 82 2.06 3.36 -8.47
N ALA A 83 2.91 4.33 -8.82
CA ALA A 83 4.36 4.17 -8.78
C ALA A 83 4.82 4.01 -7.32
N TYR A 84 4.25 4.82 -6.44
CA TYR A 84 4.55 4.76 -5.01
C TYR A 84 4.09 3.44 -4.37
N ILE A 85 2.85 2.98 -4.61
CA ILE A 85 2.40 1.68 -4.07
C ILE A 85 3.23 0.52 -4.67
N ALA A 86 3.70 0.65 -5.91
CA ALA A 86 4.56 -0.33 -6.54
C ALA A 86 5.97 -0.37 -5.92
N SER A 87 6.54 0.75 -5.49
CA SER A 87 7.85 0.75 -4.81
C SER A 87 7.78 0.00 -3.49
N VAL A 88 6.71 0.16 -2.72
CA VAL A 88 6.47 -0.63 -1.50
C VAL A 88 6.42 -2.13 -1.79
N LEU A 89 5.78 -2.55 -2.90
CA LEU A 89 5.79 -3.96 -3.33
C LEU A 89 7.19 -4.47 -3.68
N VAL A 90 8.06 -3.62 -4.21
CA VAL A 90 9.47 -3.96 -4.46
C VAL A 90 10.19 -4.17 -3.13
N SER A 91 9.96 -3.31 -2.12
CA SER A 91 10.53 -3.49 -0.78
C SER A 91 10.13 -4.83 -0.14
N TYR A 92 8.87 -5.28 -0.31
CA TYR A 92 8.45 -6.63 0.12
C TYR A 92 9.21 -7.76 -0.60
N TYR A 93 9.54 -7.57 -1.88
CA TYR A 93 10.30 -8.55 -2.64
C TYR A 93 11.77 -8.59 -2.20
N GLU A 94 12.38 -7.44 -1.94
CA GLU A 94 13.79 -7.30 -1.58
C GLU A 94 14.08 -7.69 -0.12
N SER A 95 13.13 -7.48 0.80
CA SER A 95 13.23 -7.87 2.22
C SER A 95 13.04 -9.36 2.49
N GLU A 96 12.86 -10.18 1.46
CA GLU A 96 12.53 -11.61 1.59
C GLU A 96 11.25 -11.90 2.42
N PHE A 97 10.34 -10.92 2.54
CA PHE A 97 9.06 -11.07 3.25
C PHE A 97 8.29 -12.31 2.80
N TRP A 98 8.31 -12.59 1.49
CA TRP A 98 7.86 -13.87 0.95
C TRP A 98 9.04 -14.81 0.79
N SER A 99 8.86 -16.07 1.20
CA SER A 99 9.86 -17.13 1.02
C SER A 99 10.42 -17.15 -0.41
N LYS A 100 11.73 -17.38 -0.56
CA LYS A 100 12.46 -17.32 -1.86
C LYS A 100 11.80 -18.10 -3.00
N ASN A 101 11.18 -19.25 -2.69
CA ASN A 101 10.53 -20.09 -3.69
C ASN A 101 9.22 -19.49 -4.24
N HIS A 102 8.70 -18.42 -3.62
CA HIS A 102 7.41 -17.81 -3.92
C HIS A 102 7.48 -16.29 -4.12
N SER A 103 8.58 -15.62 -3.78
CA SER A 103 8.70 -14.15 -3.80
C SER A 103 8.31 -13.53 -5.14
N LYS A 104 8.86 -14.02 -6.26
CA LYS A 104 8.50 -13.54 -7.60
C LYS A 104 7.01 -13.73 -7.92
N LYS A 105 6.43 -14.88 -7.53
CA LYS A 105 5.03 -15.20 -7.80
C LYS A 105 4.10 -14.30 -7.01
N GLU A 106 4.38 -14.08 -5.74
CA GLU A 106 3.59 -13.18 -4.88
C GLU A 106 3.74 -11.72 -5.33
N PHE A 107 4.95 -11.27 -5.67
CA PHE A 107 5.16 -9.94 -6.25
C PHE A 107 4.30 -9.72 -7.49
N VAL A 108 4.40 -10.61 -8.49
CA VAL A 108 3.61 -10.50 -9.74
C VAL A 108 2.11 -10.50 -9.43
N LYS A 109 1.66 -11.38 -8.52
CA LYS A 109 0.25 -11.45 -8.10
C LYS A 109 -0.25 -10.11 -7.52
N TYR A 110 0.48 -9.50 -6.58
CA TYR A 110 0.06 -8.23 -5.98
C TYR A 110 0.23 -7.04 -6.91
N PHE A 111 1.28 -7.04 -7.74
CA PHE A 111 1.47 -6.02 -8.75
C PHE A 111 0.32 -6.02 -9.77
N THR A 112 -0.08 -7.19 -10.30
CA THR A 112 -1.23 -7.28 -11.21
C THR A 112 -2.54 -6.81 -10.57
N LYS A 113 -2.73 -7.06 -9.27
CA LYS A 113 -3.89 -6.52 -8.52
C LYS A 113 -3.87 -5.00 -8.47
N LEU A 114 -2.71 -4.39 -8.23
CA LEU A 114 -2.54 -2.93 -8.22
C LEU A 114 -2.80 -2.33 -9.60
N GLU A 115 -2.31 -2.97 -10.66
CA GLU A 115 -2.55 -2.51 -12.03
C GLU A 115 -4.04 -2.49 -12.39
N ASP A 116 -4.77 -3.56 -12.09
CA ASP A 116 -6.21 -3.62 -12.36
C ASP A 116 -6.98 -2.62 -11.49
N LEU A 117 -6.60 -2.45 -10.22
CA LEU A 117 -7.20 -1.48 -9.32
C LEU A 117 -7.06 -0.04 -9.85
N VAL A 118 -5.85 0.39 -10.18
CA VAL A 118 -5.60 1.75 -10.70
C VAL A 118 -6.29 1.94 -12.05
N ALA A 119 -6.22 0.96 -12.94
CA ALA A 119 -6.88 1.04 -14.24
C ALA A 119 -8.40 1.19 -14.08
N LEU A 120 -9.03 0.38 -13.22
CA LEU A 120 -10.47 0.43 -13.01
C LEU A 120 -10.91 1.71 -12.30
N ARG A 121 -10.15 2.18 -11.30
CA ARG A 121 -10.38 3.48 -10.66
C ARG A 121 -10.34 4.61 -11.68
N ASN A 122 -9.33 4.63 -12.56
CA ASN A 122 -9.22 5.68 -13.58
C ASN A 122 -10.38 5.60 -14.58
N LEU A 123 -10.79 4.40 -15.00
CA LEU A 123 -11.98 4.22 -15.83
C LEU A 123 -13.24 4.77 -15.18
N LEU A 124 -13.43 4.53 -13.87
CA LEU A 124 -14.58 5.03 -13.11
C LEU A 124 -14.53 6.55 -12.84
N ALA A 125 -13.33 7.10 -12.65
CA ALA A 125 -13.12 8.53 -12.40
C ALA A 125 -13.32 9.40 -13.65
N HIS A 126 -13.14 8.83 -14.85
CA HIS A 126 -13.44 9.54 -16.08
C HIS A 126 -14.94 9.58 -16.35
N GLU A 127 -15.54 10.78 -16.24
CA GLU A 127 -16.98 11.07 -16.43
C GLU A 127 -17.58 10.60 -17.78
N PHE A 128 -16.74 10.21 -18.74
CA PHE A 128 -17.16 9.77 -20.08
C PHE A 128 -17.32 8.26 -20.23
N TYR A 129 -17.16 7.45 -19.18
CA TYR A 129 -17.31 6.00 -19.31
C TYR A 129 -18.78 5.58 -19.46
N LYS A 130 -19.28 5.63 -20.70
CA LYS A 130 -20.68 5.34 -21.07
C LYS A 130 -21.05 3.84 -21.08
N LYS A 131 -20.08 2.92 -20.91
CA LYS A 131 -20.34 1.48 -20.91
C LYS A 131 -20.44 0.95 -19.47
N PRO A 132 -21.55 0.28 -19.10
CA PRO A 132 -21.64 -0.38 -17.81
C PRO A 132 -20.54 -1.44 -17.69
N LEU A 133 -19.78 -1.39 -16.60
CA LEU A 133 -18.77 -2.38 -16.28
C LEU A 133 -19.45 -3.65 -15.73
N PRO A 134 -18.98 -4.86 -16.07
CA PRO A 134 -19.55 -6.08 -15.52
C PRO A 134 -19.41 -6.10 -13.99
N GLU A 135 -20.50 -6.33 -13.26
CA GLU A 135 -20.51 -6.38 -11.80
C GLU A 135 -19.46 -7.34 -11.24
N ARG A 136 -19.28 -8.50 -11.89
CA ARG A 136 -18.23 -9.48 -11.55
C ARG A 136 -16.82 -8.88 -11.59
N ARG A 137 -16.53 -7.99 -12.53
CA ARG A 137 -15.23 -7.31 -12.65
C ARG A 137 -15.02 -6.37 -11.47
N ILE A 138 -16.04 -5.55 -11.17
CA ILE A 138 -16.01 -4.58 -10.05
C ILE A 138 -15.83 -5.32 -8.72
N LYS A 139 -16.58 -6.40 -8.50
CA LYS A 139 -16.45 -7.26 -7.31
C LYS A 139 -15.06 -7.87 -7.16
N ASN A 140 -14.52 -8.45 -8.23
CA ASN A 140 -13.20 -9.08 -8.19
C ASN A 140 -12.09 -8.05 -7.93
N CYS A 141 -12.19 -6.87 -8.55
CA CYS A 141 -11.25 -5.78 -8.36
C CYS A 141 -11.31 -5.24 -6.91
N SER A 142 -12.52 -5.08 -6.36
CA SER A 142 -12.73 -4.74 -4.95
C SER A 142 -12.11 -5.77 -4.00
N LYS A 143 -12.27 -7.08 -4.27
CA LYS A 143 -11.59 -8.14 -3.50
C LYS A 143 -10.07 -8.02 -3.59
N SER A 144 -9.53 -7.80 -4.79
CA SER A 144 -8.09 -7.59 -5.00
C SER A 144 -7.56 -6.36 -4.23
N ALA A 145 -8.35 -5.29 -4.15
CA ALA A 145 -8.03 -4.10 -3.37
C ALA A 145 -7.97 -4.41 -1.87
N MET A 146 -8.93 -5.18 -1.34
CA MET A 146 -8.89 -5.63 0.05
C MET A 146 -7.69 -6.51 0.35
N ASP A 147 -7.34 -7.44 -0.56
CA ASP A 147 -6.14 -8.27 -0.41
C ASP A 147 -4.85 -7.42 -0.36
N LEU A 148 -4.76 -6.34 -1.14
CA LEU A 148 -3.63 -5.40 -1.09
C LEU A 148 -3.61 -4.61 0.23
N LEU A 149 -4.77 -4.11 0.66
CA LEU A 149 -4.88 -3.38 1.92
C LEU A 149 -4.49 -4.25 3.11
N PHE A 150 -4.92 -5.51 3.15
CA PHE A 150 -4.53 -6.44 4.21
C PHE A 150 -3.05 -6.82 4.15
N LEU A 151 -2.44 -6.88 2.96
CA LEU A 151 -1.01 -7.04 2.84
C LEU A 151 -0.28 -5.86 3.50
N PHE A 152 -0.63 -4.63 3.11
CA PHE A 152 0.07 -3.42 3.53
C PHE A 152 -0.20 -3.07 5.00
N ALA A 153 -1.46 -3.13 5.43
CA ALA A 153 -1.85 -2.76 6.79
C ALA A 153 -1.35 -3.75 7.85
N ASN A 154 -0.92 -4.96 7.47
CA ASN A 154 -0.28 -5.91 8.38
C ASN A 154 1.26 -5.90 8.26
N HIS A 155 1.85 -4.85 7.70
CA HIS A 155 3.31 -4.67 7.72
C HIS A 155 3.82 -4.51 9.15
N GLU A 156 4.96 -5.13 9.48
CA GLU A 156 5.54 -5.14 10.84
C GLU A 156 5.85 -3.73 11.37
N TYR A 157 6.26 -2.82 10.51
CA TYR A 157 6.48 -1.40 10.85
C TYR A 157 5.24 -0.64 11.33
N LEU A 158 4.04 -1.20 11.14
CA LEU A 158 2.80 -0.65 11.65
C LEU A 158 2.39 -1.29 12.98
N GLU A 159 3.22 -2.18 13.54
CA GLU A 159 3.00 -2.72 14.88
C GLU A 159 3.21 -1.64 15.94
N PRO A 160 2.34 -1.56 16.97
CA PRO A 160 2.43 -0.53 18.01
C PRO A 160 3.79 -0.48 18.72
N SER A 161 4.44 -1.63 18.89
CA SER A 161 5.76 -1.76 19.50
C SER A 161 6.86 -1.05 18.72
N VAL A 162 6.81 -1.12 17.38
CA VAL A 162 7.77 -0.45 16.50
C VAL A 162 7.51 1.06 16.49
N LEU A 163 6.25 1.46 16.38
CA LEU A 163 5.86 2.87 16.37
C LEU A 163 6.21 3.60 17.67
N GLN A 164 6.16 2.92 18.82
CA GLN A 164 6.57 3.49 20.11
C GLN A 164 8.09 3.67 20.21
N SER A 165 8.88 2.74 19.65
CA SER A 165 10.35 2.81 19.71
C SER A 165 10.99 3.93 18.90
N ILE A 166 10.23 4.57 18.00
CA ILE A 166 10.68 5.69 17.15
C ILE A 166 10.34 7.05 17.77
N GLN A 167 9.44 7.09 18.76
CA GLN A 167 9.02 8.34 19.42
C GLN A 167 9.81 8.66 20.70
N GLU A 168 10.73 7.77 21.13
CA GLU A 168 11.63 7.93 22.28
C GLU A 168 13.03 8.37 21.85
#